data_AF-A0A9E3S500-F1
#
_entry.id   AF-A0A9E3S500-F1
#
_cell.length_a   1.000
_cell.length_b   1.000
_cell.length_c   1.000
_cell.angle_alpha   90.00
_cell.angle_beta   90.00
_cell.angle_gamma   90.00
#
_symmetry.space_group_name_H-M   'P 1'
#
loop_
_entity.id
_entity.type
_entity.pdbx_description
1 polymer ?
#
loop_
_entity_poly.entity_id
_entity_poly.type
_entity_poly.pdbx_seq_one_letter_code
_entity_poly.pdbx_strand_id
1 'polypeptide(L)'
;MDQYVRLALNKILSAPEFRDLQTRIDDVGILEVLGIHRREIYHTKALAWLLNPEAEHGMGADLLKSFLHMVWRNIGNKLGSDIGQIPDPTRIEGVQLDSAVTTAEHTIETGRRLDVVTFYADEDGKDRPLLVVEYKIDAGEQDRQTSDYADWAAARAGDIAPFLVYLAPGSAAPQDDRFRSLSFEAYRDWLEELQWHAGSTRRMDSVANALLDAVDSILDPQPPEAAELQSLFAPEITTLAKYAQSEESTEFSAALDRFAAPLRALGIERKGRRKYGASEFIVKVTELLEPADSEPLLSPETWRRTSGNAQLCYYSRKVFQRVTQTWPSGSEVFWLAIWIDRPWSEKTEVRLGIGSSFPKAAKSDADKAITSGIRKHIDNNSWHGKEGTLTVARMTVSVPGVRGPEDDTPDLAEKALQASGEAIRSFVQSVADATDAWLKGADLDALLAEAAAKAPDQTMA
;
A
#
# COMPACT_ATOMS: atom_id res chain seq x y z
N MET A 1 23.16 -15.41 18.72
CA MET A 1 22.40 -14.27 18.13
C MET A 1 20.96 -14.29 18.63
N ASP A 2 20.30 -15.45 18.63
CA ASP A 2 18.88 -15.58 19.01
C ASP A 2 18.53 -15.21 20.47
N GLN A 3 19.44 -15.39 21.43
CA GLN A 3 19.20 -14.95 22.81
C GLN A 3 19.05 -13.42 22.95
N TYR A 4 19.86 -12.65 22.20
CA TYR A 4 19.79 -11.19 22.20
C TYR A 4 18.53 -10.68 21.48
N VAL A 5 18.13 -11.36 20.40
CA VAL A 5 16.89 -11.08 19.66
C VAL A 5 15.68 -11.35 20.53
N ARG A 6 15.63 -12.48 21.23
CA ARG A 6 14.57 -12.83 22.17
C ARG A 6 14.45 -11.80 23.29
N LEU A 7 15.58 -11.36 23.86
CA LEU A 7 15.59 -10.34 24.91
C LEU A 7 15.09 -8.99 24.40
N ALA A 8 15.54 -8.56 23.22
CA ALA A 8 15.09 -7.33 22.58
C ALA A 8 13.59 -7.36 22.28
N LEU A 9 13.10 -8.46 21.71
CA LEU A 9 11.68 -8.64 21.41
C LEU A 9 10.83 -8.64 22.68
N ASN A 10 11.25 -9.36 23.72
CA ASN A 10 10.52 -9.39 24.99
C ASN A 10 10.42 -8.01 25.64
N LYS A 11 11.48 -7.20 25.59
CA LYS A 11 11.48 -5.84 26.14
C LYS A 11 10.47 -4.95 25.42
N ILE A 12 10.52 -4.92 24.09
CA ILE A 12 9.60 -4.11 23.29
C ILE A 12 8.15 -4.59 23.46
N LEU A 13 7.88 -5.90 23.29
CA LEU A 13 6.51 -6.43 23.37
C LEU A 13 5.87 -6.33 24.77
N SER A 14 6.69 -6.18 25.83
CA SER A 14 6.20 -6.03 27.20
C SER A 14 6.01 -4.57 27.62
N ALA A 15 6.48 -3.61 26.81
CA ALA A 15 6.37 -2.19 27.08
C ALA A 15 4.90 -1.72 26.96
N PRO A 16 4.36 -0.95 27.93
CA PRO A 16 3.04 -0.33 27.80
C PRO A 16 2.89 0.49 26.52
N GLU A 17 3.92 1.26 26.18
CA GLU A 17 3.97 2.14 25.01
C GLU A 17 3.84 1.34 23.69
N PHE A 18 4.31 0.09 23.67
CA PHE A 18 4.14 -0.81 22.52
C PHE A 18 2.68 -1.27 22.36
N ARG A 19 1.93 -1.43 23.46
CA ARG A 19 0.50 -1.74 23.38
C ARG A 19 -0.29 -0.53 22.93
N ASP A 20 0.11 0.67 23.34
CA ASP A 20 -0.52 1.92 22.92
C ASP A 20 -0.28 2.13 21.42
N LEU A 21 0.97 1.95 20.95
CA LEU A 21 1.30 1.93 19.52
C LEU A 21 0.48 0.88 18.76
N GLN A 22 0.35 -0.33 19.30
CA GLN A 22 -0.43 -1.38 18.65
C GLN A 22 -1.92 -1.01 18.57
N THR A 23 -2.48 -0.48 19.66
CA THR A 23 -3.88 -0.04 19.70
C THR A 23 -4.13 1.06 18.67
N ARG A 24 -3.20 2.01 18.54
CA ARG A 24 -3.32 3.08 17.54
C ARG A 24 -3.20 2.58 16.11
N ILE A 25 -2.28 1.66 15.84
CA ILE A 25 -2.15 1.05 14.50
C ILE A 25 -3.37 0.18 14.16
N ASP A 26 -3.97 -0.47 15.16
CA ASP A 26 -5.20 -1.24 14.99
C ASP A 26 -6.45 -0.32 14.86
N ASP A 27 -6.37 0.94 15.33
CA ASP A 27 -7.40 1.96 15.20
C ASP A 27 -7.29 2.69 13.85
N VAL A 28 -7.66 1.99 12.78
CA VAL A 28 -7.62 2.55 11.42
C VAL A 28 -8.80 3.49 11.23
N GLY A 29 -8.52 4.79 11.08
CA GLY A 29 -9.53 5.81 10.81
C GLY A 29 -10.32 5.54 9.52
N ILE A 30 -11.59 5.97 9.47
CA ILE A 30 -12.50 5.66 8.35
C ILE A 30 -11.98 6.14 6.99
N LEU A 31 -11.27 7.27 6.94
CA LEU A 31 -10.68 7.79 5.70
C LEU A 31 -9.50 6.93 5.23
N GLU A 32 -8.76 6.32 6.16
CA GLU A 32 -7.69 5.39 5.84
C GLU A 32 -8.24 4.06 5.34
N VAL A 33 -9.28 3.51 6.01
CA VAL A 33 -10.00 2.32 5.54
C VAL A 33 -10.52 2.48 4.12
N LEU A 34 -11.04 3.67 3.79
CA LEU A 34 -11.54 4.00 2.46
C LEU A 34 -10.44 4.33 1.45
N GLY A 35 -9.17 4.44 1.86
CA GLY A 35 -8.04 4.79 1.00
C GLY A 35 -8.11 6.23 0.46
N ILE A 36 -8.78 7.12 1.19
CA ILE A 36 -9.02 8.52 0.80
C ILE A 36 -8.38 9.56 1.74
N HIS A 37 -7.67 9.11 2.78
CA HIS A 37 -7.03 9.97 3.80
C HIS A 37 -6.03 11.01 3.24
N ARG A 38 -5.47 10.83 2.02
CA ARG A 38 -4.65 11.85 1.34
C ARG A 38 -5.35 12.59 0.19
N ARG A 39 -6.63 12.30 -0.07
CA ARG A 39 -7.36 12.91 -1.19
C ARG A 39 -8.02 14.21 -0.73
N GLU A 40 -7.45 15.34 -1.16
CA GLU A 40 -7.85 16.72 -0.81
C GLU A 40 -9.38 16.92 -0.85
N ILE A 41 -10.05 16.43 -1.90
CA ILE A 41 -11.51 16.59 -2.08
C ILE A 41 -12.38 16.09 -0.91
N TYR A 42 -11.94 15.08 -0.15
CA TYR A 42 -12.72 14.58 0.99
C TYR A 42 -12.48 15.42 2.25
N HIS A 43 -11.27 15.94 2.40
CA HIS A 43 -10.95 16.91 3.45
C HIS A 43 -11.70 18.21 3.24
N THR A 44 -11.70 18.75 2.02
CA THR A 44 -12.40 20.01 1.68
C THR A 44 -13.91 19.89 1.87
N LYS A 45 -14.51 18.74 1.53
CA LYS A 45 -15.94 18.49 1.78
C LYS A 45 -16.28 18.41 3.26
N ALA A 46 -15.46 17.72 4.06
CA ALA A 46 -15.68 17.62 5.49
C ALA A 46 -15.45 18.97 6.19
N LEU A 47 -14.41 19.71 5.79
CA LEU A 47 -14.17 21.08 6.25
C LEU A 47 -15.34 22.00 5.88
N ALA A 48 -15.82 21.97 4.63
CA ALA A 48 -16.96 22.76 4.20
C ALA A 48 -18.23 22.42 5.00
N TRP A 49 -18.44 21.15 5.36
CA TRP A 49 -19.54 20.73 6.22
C TRP A 49 -19.39 21.28 7.64
N LEU A 50 -18.20 21.24 8.25
CA LEU A 50 -17.94 21.81 9.58
C LEU A 50 -18.10 23.34 9.61
N LEU A 51 -17.76 24.02 8.51
CA LEU A 51 -17.82 25.47 8.39
C LEU A 51 -19.16 25.99 7.88
N ASN A 52 -20.17 25.14 7.67
CA ASN A 52 -21.46 25.57 7.15
C ASN A 52 -22.49 25.71 8.28
N PRO A 53 -22.88 26.93 8.69
CA PRO A 53 -23.89 27.16 9.72
C PRO A 53 -25.21 26.41 9.54
N GLU A 54 -25.60 26.14 8.29
CA GLU A 54 -26.83 25.42 7.95
C GLU A 54 -26.68 23.88 7.96
N ALA A 55 -25.47 23.36 8.18
CA ALA A 55 -25.24 21.93 8.18
C ALA A 55 -25.74 21.24 9.47
N GLU A 56 -26.03 19.94 9.34
CA GLU A 56 -26.57 19.10 10.42
C GLU A 56 -25.52 18.68 11.48
N HIS A 57 -24.60 19.58 11.87
CA HIS A 57 -23.68 19.40 13.01
C HIS A 57 -24.19 20.05 14.30
N GLY A 58 -25.15 20.97 14.22
CA GLY A 58 -25.85 21.52 15.39
C GLY A 58 -25.16 22.68 16.12
N MET A 59 -24.13 23.27 15.50
CA MET A 59 -23.31 24.35 16.12
C MET A 59 -23.58 25.74 15.50
N GLY A 60 -24.50 25.85 14.53
CA GLY A 60 -24.73 27.10 13.81
C GLY A 60 -23.44 27.73 13.31
N ALA A 61 -23.31 29.04 13.44
CA ALA A 61 -22.13 29.78 12.99
C ALA A 61 -20.89 29.66 13.90
N ASP A 62 -20.96 28.99 15.04
CA ASP A 62 -19.89 29.00 16.04
C ASP A 62 -18.59 28.36 15.52
N LEU A 63 -18.70 27.28 14.75
CA LEU A 63 -17.52 26.62 14.15
C LEU A 63 -16.85 27.51 13.10
N LEU A 64 -17.66 28.18 12.26
CA LEU A 64 -17.15 29.14 11.28
C LEU A 64 -16.45 30.31 11.98
N LYS A 65 -17.06 30.90 13.01
CA LYS A 65 -16.44 31.98 13.81
C LYS A 65 -15.14 31.54 14.46
N SER A 66 -15.14 30.37 15.10
CA SER A 66 -13.95 29.78 15.72
C SER A 66 -12.81 29.60 14.70
N PHE A 67 -13.13 29.08 13.50
CA PHE A 67 -12.17 28.94 12.42
C PHE A 67 -11.62 30.30 11.96
N LEU A 68 -12.47 31.30 11.73
CA LEU A 68 -12.03 32.65 11.33
C LEU A 68 -11.15 33.32 12.39
N HIS A 69 -11.44 33.12 13.69
CA HIS A 69 -10.59 33.58 14.79
C HIS A 69 -9.23 32.87 14.81
N MET A 70 -9.20 31.55 14.58
CA MET A 70 -7.96 30.80 14.44
C MET A 70 -7.13 31.33 13.26
N VAL A 71 -7.76 31.54 12.10
CA VAL A 71 -7.12 32.13 10.90
C VAL A 71 -6.52 33.49 11.25
N TRP A 72 -7.30 34.39 11.87
CA TRP A 72 -6.83 35.72 12.28
C TRP A 72 -5.65 35.65 13.27
N ARG A 73 -5.70 34.78 14.28
CA ARG A 73 -4.60 34.61 15.26
C ARG A 73 -3.29 34.16 14.63
N ASN A 74 -3.37 33.21 13.69
CA ASN A 74 -2.18 32.62 13.08
C ASN A 74 -1.56 33.51 12.00
N ILE A 75 -2.37 34.36 11.35
CA ILE A 75 -1.92 35.24 10.27
C ILE A 75 -1.60 36.65 10.78
N GLY A 76 -2.41 37.18 11.71
CA GLY A 76 -2.33 38.55 12.25
C GLY A 76 -1.16 38.79 13.20
N ASN A 77 -0.52 37.73 13.72
CA ASN A 77 0.62 37.83 14.64
C ASN A 77 1.97 38.16 13.96
N LYS A 78 2.04 38.24 12.63
CA LYS A 78 3.19 38.84 11.94
C LYS A 78 3.07 40.37 12.01
N LEU A 79 3.53 40.95 13.12
CA LEU A 79 3.64 42.39 13.36
C LEU A 79 4.46 43.06 12.24
N GLY A 80 3.80 43.49 11.17
CA GLY A 80 4.49 44.16 10.06
C GLY A 80 3.67 44.24 8.79
N SER A 81 3.10 45.42 8.57
CA SER A 81 2.70 46.02 7.28
C SER A 81 1.34 45.77 6.61
N ASP A 82 0.60 44.66 6.78
CA ASP A 82 -0.66 44.46 5.98
C ASP A 82 -1.92 44.06 6.77
N ILE A 83 -2.00 44.37 8.08
CA ILE A 83 -3.18 44.07 8.93
C ILE A 83 -4.48 44.74 8.41
N GLY A 84 -4.38 45.74 7.52
CA GLY A 84 -5.52 46.47 6.97
C GLY A 84 -6.37 45.75 5.93
N GLN A 85 -6.02 44.52 5.52
CA GLN A 85 -6.74 43.81 4.44
C GLN A 85 -7.61 42.64 4.90
N ILE A 86 -7.43 42.13 6.13
CA ILE A 86 -8.21 40.98 6.64
C ILE A 86 -9.12 41.46 7.78
N PRO A 87 -10.39 41.03 7.86
CA PRO A 87 -11.29 41.44 8.94
C PRO A 87 -10.74 41.07 10.32
N ASP A 88 -10.78 42.01 11.27
CA ASP A 88 -10.44 41.75 12.66
C ASP A 88 -11.59 41.04 13.41
N PRO A 89 -11.33 40.43 14.59
CA PRO A 89 -12.36 39.70 15.35
C PRO A 89 -13.60 40.53 15.68
N THR A 90 -13.44 41.84 15.93
CA THR A 90 -14.59 42.71 16.23
C THR A 90 -15.50 42.88 15.02
N ARG A 91 -14.92 42.92 13.81
CA ARG A 91 -15.68 42.96 12.56
C ARG A 91 -16.35 41.63 12.28
N ILE A 92 -15.68 40.49 12.53
CA ILE A 92 -16.25 39.13 12.38
C ILE A 92 -17.50 38.96 13.25
N GLU A 93 -17.45 39.42 14.51
CA GLU A 93 -18.60 39.34 15.42
C GLU A 93 -19.77 40.25 15.02
N GLY A 94 -19.50 41.30 14.24
CA GLY A 94 -20.52 42.18 13.69
C GLY A 94 -21.27 41.61 12.48
N VAL A 95 -20.80 40.50 11.90
CA VAL A 95 -21.40 39.88 10.71
C VAL A 95 -22.48 38.88 11.12
N GLN A 96 -23.64 38.94 10.47
CA GLN A 96 -24.66 37.92 10.61
C GLN A 96 -24.27 36.68 9.79
N LEU A 97 -23.70 35.68 10.48
CA LEU A 97 -23.20 34.46 9.86
C LEU A 97 -24.17 33.28 9.95
N ASP A 98 -25.33 33.42 10.62
CA ASP A 98 -26.27 32.31 10.79
C ASP A 98 -26.83 31.77 9.47
N SER A 99 -26.89 32.61 8.44
CA SER A 99 -27.31 32.25 7.08
C SER A 99 -26.15 32.16 6.11
N ALA A 100 -24.90 32.13 6.59
CA ALA A 100 -23.76 31.92 5.72
C ALA A 100 -23.77 30.48 5.17
N VAL A 101 -23.34 30.31 3.92
CA VAL A 101 -23.35 29.02 3.24
C VAL A 101 -21.93 28.68 2.84
N THR A 102 -21.42 27.55 3.31
CA THR A 102 -20.11 27.02 2.92
C THR A 102 -20.26 25.87 1.94
N THR A 103 -19.51 25.93 0.84
CA THR A 103 -19.50 24.91 -0.21
C THR A 103 -18.09 24.48 -0.55
N ALA A 104 -17.93 23.21 -0.91
CA ALA A 104 -16.71 22.70 -1.52
C ALA A 104 -16.87 22.61 -3.04
N GLU A 105 -15.75 22.66 -3.77
CA GLU A 105 -15.71 22.50 -5.25
C GLU A 105 -16.54 23.55 -6.01
N HIS A 106 -16.60 24.78 -5.52
CA HIS A 106 -17.38 25.85 -6.16
C HIS A 106 -16.73 26.28 -7.48
N THR A 107 -17.47 26.13 -8.58
CA THR A 107 -16.97 26.50 -9.92
C THR A 107 -17.18 27.98 -10.18
N ILE A 108 -16.09 28.70 -10.48
CA ILE A 108 -16.12 30.13 -10.85
C ILE A 108 -16.21 30.32 -12.37
N GLU A 109 -16.41 31.55 -12.84
CA GLU A 109 -16.67 31.86 -14.25
C GLU A 109 -15.52 31.45 -15.20
N THR A 110 -14.30 31.33 -14.68
CA THR A 110 -13.14 30.84 -15.45
C THR A 110 -13.16 29.33 -15.68
N GLY A 111 -14.13 28.60 -15.09
CA GLY A 111 -14.21 27.14 -15.10
C GLY A 111 -13.32 26.47 -14.04
N ARG A 112 -12.53 27.23 -13.29
CA ARG A 112 -11.74 26.75 -12.14
C ARG A 112 -12.65 26.47 -10.93
N ARG A 113 -12.16 25.67 -9.99
CA ARG A 113 -12.91 25.23 -8.81
C ARG A 113 -12.20 25.64 -7.53
N LEU A 114 -12.89 26.38 -6.68
CA LEU A 114 -12.46 26.70 -5.33
C LEU A 114 -12.62 25.46 -4.44
N ASP A 115 -11.58 25.12 -3.68
CA ASP A 115 -11.61 23.96 -2.77
C ASP A 115 -12.70 24.13 -1.70
N VAL A 116 -12.71 25.26 -0.98
CA VAL A 116 -13.80 25.67 -0.08
C VAL A 116 -14.07 27.16 -0.21
N VAL A 117 -15.34 27.55 -0.25
CA VAL A 117 -15.78 28.94 -0.18
C VAL A 117 -16.99 29.09 0.73
N THR A 118 -16.97 30.13 1.57
CA THR A 118 -18.10 30.56 2.38
C THR A 118 -18.65 31.86 1.83
N PHE A 119 -19.97 31.91 1.64
CA PHE A 119 -20.70 33.12 1.30
C PHE A 119 -21.51 33.61 2.49
N TYR A 120 -21.62 34.92 2.65
CA TYR A 120 -22.56 35.56 3.56
C TYR A 120 -23.41 36.57 2.78
N ALA A 121 -24.62 36.85 3.26
CA ALA A 121 -25.45 37.91 2.72
C ALA A 121 -25.04 39.26 3.32
N ASP A 122 -24.71 40.25 2.48
CA ASP A 122 -24.50 41.62 2.93
C ASP A 122 -25.82 42.34 3.31
N GLU A 123 -25.74 43.60 3.72
CA GLU A 123 -26.92 44.39 4.11
C GLU A 123 -27.97 44.54 2.97
N ASP A 124 -27.53 44.44 1.71
CA ASP A 124 -28.40 44.46 0.53
C ASP A 124 -29.00 43.07 0.21
N GLY A 125 -28.62 42.03 0.96
CA GLY A 125 -29.00 40.64 0.71
C GLY A 125 -28.24 40.00 -0.47
N LYS A 126 -27.09 40.53 -0.87
CA LYS A 126 -26.23 39.93 -1.91
C LYS A 126 -25.24 38.97 -1.28
N ASP A 127 -25.06 37.82 -1.92
CA ASP A 127 -24.04 36.86 -1.51
C ASP A 127 -22.64 37.40 -1.81
N ARG A 128 -21.82 37.46 -0.77
CA ARG A 128 -20.43 37.94 -0.79
C ARG A 128 -19.50 36.84 -0.29
N PRO A 129 -18.35 36.62 -0.93
CA PRO A 129 -17.36 35.69 -0.41
C PRO A 129 -16.81 36.23 0.93
N LEU A 130 -16.89 35.41 1.97
CA LEU A 130 -16.31 35.66 3.28
C LEU A 130 -14.96 34.97 3.45
N LEU A 131 -14.86 33.72 3.00
CA LEU A 131 -13.71 32.85 3.18
C LEU A 131 -13.50 32.05 1.91
N VAL A 132 -12.27 31.98 1.44
CA VAL A 132 -11.80 31.07 0.40
C VAL A 132 -10.62 30.29 0.98
N VAL A 133 -10.71 28.97 0.99
CA VAL A 133 -9.61 28.09 1.39
C VAL A 133 -9.16 27.32 0.17
N GLU A 134 -7.86 27.38 -0.12
CA GLU A 134 -7.16 26.43 -0.98
C GLU A 134 -6.50 25.39 -0.09
N TYR A 135 -6.83 24.11 -0.25
CA TYR A 135 -6.39 23.02 0.61
C TYR A 135 -5.38 22.16 -0.13
N LYS A 136 -4.20 21.91 0.44
CA LYS A 136 -3.13 21.15 -0.22
C LYS A 136 -2.52 20.12 0.72
N ILE A 137 -2.30 18.90 0.23
CA ILE A 137 -1.64 17.81 0.97
C ILE A 137 -0.30 17.46 0.33
N ASP A 138 -0.33 17.04 -0.94
CA ASP A 138 0.83 16.41 -1.62
C ASP A 138 1.40 17.28 -2.74
N ALA A 139 0.55 18.06 -3.42
CA ALA A 139 0.92 18.85 -4.58
C ALA A 139 0.96 20.34 -4.25
N GLY A 140 1.82 21.08 -4.96
CA GLY A 140 1.74 22.55 -5.00
C GLY A 140 0.55 23.01 -5.82
N GLU A 141 0.22 24.31 -5.71
CA GLU A 141 -0.84 24.91 -6.51
C GLU A 141 -0.56 24.89 -8.02
N GLN A 142 -1.64 24.91 -8.81
CA GLN A 142 -1.56 25.04 -10.26
C GLN A 142 -1.16 26.48 -10.66
N ASP A 143 -0.68 26.67 -11.90
CA ASP A 143 -0.24 27.98 -12.37
C ASP A 143 -1.33 29.05 -12.22
N ARG A 144 -0.99 30.14 -11.50
CA ARG A 144 -1.87 31.29 -11.22
C ARG A 144 -3.16 30.95 -10.47
N GLN A 145 -3.24 29.80 -9.79
CA GLN A 145 -4.47 29.35 -9.15
C GLN A 145 -4.94 30.33 -8.07
N THR A 146 -4.07 30.66 -7.13
CA THR A 146 -4.39 31.58 -6.03
C THR A 146 -4.62 33.01 -6.51
N SER A 147 -3.95 33.45 -7.57
CA SER A 147 -4.19 34.76 -8.17
C SER A 147 -5.59 34.90 -8.78
N ASP A 148 -6.04 33.91 -9.54
CA ASP A 148 -7.37 33.95 -10.14
C ASP A 148 -8.47 33.93 -9.06
N TYR A 149 -8.26 33.20 -7.97
CA TYR A 149 -9.20 33.11 -6.86
C TYR A 149 -9.27 34.41 -6.07
N ALA A 150 -8.10 35.03 -5.83
CA ALA A 150 -8.03 36.31 -5.16
C ALA A 150 -8.69 37.42 -6.00
N ASP A 151 -8.48 37.45 -7.32
CA ASP A 151 -9.13 38.40 -8.22
C ASP A 151 -10.65 38.20 -8.26
N TRP A 152 -11.10 36.94 -8.32
CA TRP A 152 -12.52 36.58 -8.30
C TRP A 152 -13.19 37.04 -7.00
N ALA A 153 -12.56 36.79 -5.86
CA ALA A 153 -13.10 37.15 -4.54
C ALA A 153 -13.09 38.66 -4.33
N ALA A 154 -12.01 39.35 -4.72
CA ALA A 154 -11.90 40.81 -4.62
C ALA A 154 -12.95 41.53 -5.47
N ALA A 155 -13.24 41.04 -6.68
CA ALA A 155 -14.26 41.62 -7.56
C ALA A 155 -15.69 41.52 -6.98
N ARG A 156 -15.90 40.64 -6.00
CA ARG A 156 -17.20 40.38 -5.36
C ARG A 156 -17.26 40.82 -3.92
N ALA A 157 -16.16 41.32 -3.35
CA ALA A 157 -16.10 41.73 -1.95
C ALA A 157 -17.19 42.77 -1.62
N GLY A 158 -17.77 42.64 -0.44
CA GLY A 158 -18.62 43.67 0.17
C GLY A 158 -17.79 44.60 1.05
N ASP A 159 -18.39 45.09 2.13
CA ASP A 159 -17.69 45.89 3.15
C ASP A 159 -16.66 45.08 3.96
N ILE A 160 -16.74 43.76 3.87
CA ILE A 160 -15.84 42.81 4.52
C ILE A 160 -14.98 42.18 3.43
N ALA A 161 -13.67 42.36 3.54
CA ALA A 161 -12.72 41.71 2.67
C ALA A 161 -12.70 40.20 2.96
N PRO A 162 -12.62 39.34 1.93
CA PRO A 162 -12.60 37.89 2.12
C PRO A 162 -11.30 37.43 2.78
N PHE A 163 -11.41 36.45 3.67
CA PHE A 163 -10.27 35.66 4.15
C PHE A 163 -9.80 34.74 3.01
N LEU A 164 -8.56 34.91 2.56
CA LEU A 164 -7.95 34.05 1.55
C LEU A 164 -6.88 33.19 2.23
N VAL A 165 -7.16 31.90 2.37
CA VAL A 165 -6.38 30.96 3.20
C VAL A 165 -5.78 29.88 2.32
N TYR A 166 -4.47 29.67 2.45
CA TYR A 166 -3.76 28.55 1.84
C TYR A 166 -3.44 27.54 2.94
N LEU A 167 -4.22 26.48 3.06
CA LEU A 167 -4.11 25.47 4.11
C LEU A 167 -3.27 24.28 3.60
N ALA A 168 -2.06 24.13 4.13
CA ALA A 168 -1.10 23.11 3.67
C ALA A 168 -0.17 22.61 4.79
N PRO A 169 0.42 21.39 4.66
CA PRO A 169 1.42 20.92 5.60
C PRO A 169 2.75 21.69 5.46
N GLY A 170 3.41 21.96 6.58
CA GLY A 170 4.74 22.55 6.62
C GLY A 170 4.81 24.00 6.16
N SER A 171 5.88 24.37 5.44
CA SER A 171 6.17 25.75 5.01
C SER A 171 5.71 26.08 3.58
N ALA A 172 4.75 25.32 3.03
CA ALA A 172 4.22 25.59 1.70
C ALA A 172 3.56 26.99 1.65
N ALA A 173 3.83 27.70 0.55
CA ALA A 173 3.37 29.07 0.34
C ALA A 173 2.56 29.16 -0.96
N PRO A 174 1.50 29.99 -0.99
CA PRO A 174 0.78 30.29 -2.22
C PRO A 174 1.65 31.09 -3.20
N GLN A 175 1.30 31.12 -4.49
CA GLN A 175 1.93 32.02 -5.46
C GLN A 175 1.46 33.47 -5.29
N ASP A 176 0.24 33.69 -4.81
CA ASP A 176 -0.32 35.02 -4.57
C ASP A 176 -0.25 35.42 -3.09
N ASP A 177 0.45 36.51 -2.79
CA ASP A 177 0.67 37.01 -1.42
C ASP A 177 -0.63 37.43 -0.70
N ARG A 178 -1.74 37.61 -1.43
CA ARG A 178 -3.06 37.86 -0.82
C ARG A 178 -3.58 36.62 -0.10
N PHE A 179 -3.24 35.42 -0.57
CA PHE A 179 -3.47 34.19 0.18
C PHE A 179 -2.47 34.09 1.33
N ARG A 180 -2.97 33.67 2.48
CA ARG A 180 -2.16 33.55 3.70
C ARG A 180 -2.05 32.09 4.09
N SER A 181 -0.80 31.63 4.24
CA SER A 181 -0.53 30.26 4.66
C SER A 181 -1.06 30.02 6.08
N LEU A 182 -1.88 28.98 6.21
CA LEU A 182 -2.29 28.38 7.48
C LEU A 182 -1.71 26.97 7.52
N SER A 183 -1.01 26.64 8.59
CA SER A 183 -0.35 25.33 8.69
C SER A 183 -1.33 24.25 9.15
N PHE A 184 -1.04 23.00 8.78
CA PHE A 184 -1.83 21.85 9.25
C PHE A 184 -1.76 21.66 10.76
N GLU A 185 -0.69 22.09 11.43
CA GLU A 185 -0.58 22.07 12.89
C GLU A 185 -1.62 23.00 13.52
N ALA A 186 -1.77 24.22 13.01
CA ALA A 186 -2.82 25.13 13.50
C ALA A 186 -4.22 24.59 13.22
N TYR A 187 -4.42 23.93 12.08
CA TYR A 187 -5.68 23.28 11.73
C TYR A 187 -5.99 22.07 12.62
N ARG A 188 -4.99 21.24 12.91
CA ARG A 188 -5.05 20.11 13.85
C ARG A 188 -5.45 20.59 15.23
N ASP A 189 -4.78 21.60 15.77
CA ASP A 189 -5.07 22.16 17.09
C ASP A 189 -6.53 22.67 17.14
N TRP A 190 -7.03 23.29 16.07
CA TRP A 190 -8.44 23.69 15.98
C TRP A 190 -9.41 22.50 15.98
N LEU A 191 -9.12 21.43 15.24
CA LEU A 191 -9.93 20.21 15.26
C LEU A 191 -9.98 19.58 16.67
N GLU A 192 -8.86 19.58 17.40
CA GLU A 192 -8.82 19.13 18.79
C GLU A 192 -9.66 20.01 19.72
N GLU A 193 -9.61 21.35 19.55
CA GLU A 193 -10.43 22.29 20.31
C GLU A 193 -11.95 22.06 20.11
N LEU A 194 -12.36 21.59 18.93
CA LEU A 194 -13.78 21.29 18.64
C LEU A 194 -14.33 20.16 19.53
N GLN A 195 -13.49 19.19 19.90
CA GLN A 195 -13.90 18.06 20.76
C GLN A 195 -14.35 18.53 22.15
N TRP A 196 -13.88 19.70 22.58
CA TRP A 196 -14.17 20.27 23.90
C TRP A 196 -15.30 21.31 23.89
N HIS A 197 -15.94 21.54 22.74
CA HIS A 197 -17.04 22.49 22.65
C HIS A 197 -18.31 21.96 23.33
N ALA A 198 -18.85 22.77 24.25
CA ALA A 198 -20.13 22.49 24.89
C ALA A 198 -21.25 22.49 23.83
N GLY A 199 -21.91 21.35 23.64
CA GLY A 199 -22.96 21.19 22.62
C GLY A 199 -22.55 20.38 21.40
N SER A 200 -21.32 19.85 21.37
CA SER A 200 -20.90 18.93 20.30
C SER A 200 -21.90 17.77 20.11
N THR A 201 -22.20 17.47 18.84
CA THR A 201 -22.99 16.31 18.46
C THR A 201 -22.09 15.16 18.06
N ARG A 202 -22.55 13.92 18.26
CA ARG A 202 -21.80 12.71 17.84
C ARG A 202 -21.38 12.74 16.36
N ARG A 203 -22.18 13.38 15.49
CA ARG A 203 -21.87 13.52 14.06
C ARG A 203 -20.67 14.44 13.86
N MET A 204 -20.66 15.58 14.54
CA MET A 204 -19.54 16.52 14.52
C MET A 204 -18.26 15.85 15.03
N ASP A 205 -18.31 15.20 16.20
CA ASP A 205 -17.17 14.48 16.76
C ASP A 205 -16.62 13.43 15.79
N SER A 206 -17.50 12.67 15.14
CA SER A 206 -17.08 11.62 14.20
C SER A 206 -16.35 12.20 12.98
N VAL A 207 -16.81 13.34 12.46
CA VAL A 207 -16.16 14.01 11.31
C VAL A 207 -14.85 14.68 11.75
N ALA A 208 -14.85 15.38 12.88
CA ALA A 208 -13.67 16.02 13.43
C ALA A 208 -12.56 15.00 13.73
N ASN A 209 -12.90 13.86 14.34
CA ASN A 209 -11.94 12.79 14.61
C ASN A 209 -11.41 12.17 13.33
N ALA A 210 -12.27 11.89 12.34
CA ALA A 210 -11.82 11.35 11.06
C ALA A 210 -10.85 12.29 10.32
N LEU A 211 -11.06 13.61 10.43
CA LEU A 211 -10.14 14.61 9.92
C LEU A 211 -8.86 14.70 10.75
N LEU A 212 -8.97 14.66 12.07
CA LEU A 212 -7.83 14.70 12.99
C LEU A 212 -6.89 13.51 12.72
N ASP A 213 -7.42 12.29 12.65
CA ASP A 213 -6.65 11.08 12.34
C ASP A 213 -5.91 11.20 11.00
N ALA A 214 -6.59 11.75 9.98
CA ALA A 214 -6.01 11.93 8.66
C ALA A 214 -4.95 13.03 8.64
N VAL A 215 -5.16 14.14 9.36
CA VAL A 215 -4.18 15.23 9.50
C VAL A 215 -2.97 14.76 10.29
N ASP A 216 -3.15 14.03 11.38
CA ASP A 216 -2.08 13.41 12.17
C ASP A 216 -1.25 12.46 11.30
N SER A 217 -1.89 11.60 10.50
CA SER A 217 -1.23 10.71 9.55
C SER A 217 -0.43 11.48 8.47
N ILE A 218 -0.86 12.69 8.10
CA ILE A 218 -0.15 13.54 7.13
C ILE A 218 1.04 14.25 7.79
N LEU A 219 0.87 14.80 9.00
CA LEU A 219 1.89 15.55 9.74
C LEU A 219 2.98 14.65 10.31
N ASP A 220 2.57 13.53 10.91
CA ASP A 220 3.47 12.54 11.48
C ASP A 220 3.09 11.14 10.96
N PRO A 221 3.68 10.70 9.84
CA PRO A 221 3.45 9.35 9.32
C PRO A 221 3.96 8.27 10.29
N GLN A 222 4.69 8.63 11.35
CA GLN A 222 5.04 7.75 12.45
C GLN A 222 4.20 8.11 13.69
N PRO A 223 3.50 7.19 14.34
CA PRO A 223 2.79 7.52 15.58
C PRO A 223 3.77 8.03 16.66
N PRO A 224 3.49 9.08 17.44
CA PRO A 224 4.30 9.51 18.58
C PRO A 224 4.79 8.40 19.53
N GLU A 225 3.98 7.36 19.77
CA GLU A 225 4.39 6.20 20.59
C GLU A 225 5.56 5.46 19.94
N ALA A 226 5.63 5.44 18.60
CA ALA A 226 6.76 4.89 17.86
C ALA A 226 8.03 5.72 18.10
N ALA A 227 7.95 7.05 18.10
CA ALA A 227 9.09 7.92 18.39
C ALA A 227 9.58 7.76 19.84
N GLU A 228 8.65 7.65 20.80
CA GLU A 228 8.98 7.39 22.20
C GLU A 228 9.64 6.02 22.38
N LEU A 229 9.08 4.96 21.80
CA LEU A 229 9.67 3.62 21.80
C LEU A 229 11.04 3.58 21.12
N GLN A 230 11.24 4.33 20.03
CA GLN A 230 12.54 4.48 19.38
C GLN A 230 13.57 5.09 20.30
N SER A 231 13.19 6.09 21.10
CA SER A 231 14.06 6.70 22.12
C SER A 231 14.37 5.73 23.27
N LEU A 232 13.36 5.05 23.80
CA LEU A 232 13.48 4.15 24.96
C LEU A 232 14.23 2.84 24.64
N PHE A 233 14.04 2.30 23.45
CA PHE A 233 14.50 0.96 23.05
C PHE A 233 15.43 0.97 21.83
N ALA A 234 16.14 2.07 21.57
CA ALA A 234 17.07 2.21 20.44
C ALA A 234 18.03 1.00 20.24
N PRO A 235 18.70 0.45 21.28
CA PRO A 235 19.60 -0.68 21.08
C PRO A 235 18.86 -1.99 20.77
N GLU A 236 17.69 -2.22 21.36
CA GLU A 236 16.83 -3.37 21.06
C GLU A 236 16.27 -3.29 19.63
N ILE A 237 15.78 -2.13 19.22
CA ILE A 237 15.27 -1.88 17.85
C ILE A 237 16.37 -2.11 16.83
N THR A 238 17.58 -1.59 17.07
CA THR A 238 18.75 -1.83 16.20
C THR A 238 19.07 -3.32 16.08
N THR A 239 18.98 -4.06 17.20
CA THR A 239 19.23 -5.51 17.24
C THR A 239 18.19 -6.26 16.42
N LEU A 240 16.91 -5.92 16.58
CA LEU A 240 15.81 -6.53 15.85
C LEU A 240 15.81 -6.17 14.37
N ALA A 241 16.13 -4.93 13.99
CA ALA A 241 16.21 -4.50 12.60
C ALA A 241 17.30 -5.29 11.84
N LYS A 242 18.48 -5.46 12.44
CA LYS A 242 19.55 -6.30 11.87
C LYS A 242 19.11 -7.76 11.70
N TYR A 243 18.39 -8.29 12.69
CA TYR A 243 17.88 -9.65 12.65
C TYR A 243 16.77 -9.85 11.60
N ALA A 244 15.83 -8.91 11.51
CA ALA A 244 14.70 -8.94 10.56
C ALA A 244 15.16 -8.90 9.09
N GLN A 245 16.38 -8.41 8.84
CA GLN A 245 17.03 -8.41 7.54
C GLN A 245 17.80 -9.70 7.21
N SER A 246 18.00 -10.62 8.15
CA SER A 246 18.69 -11.89 7.89
C SER A 246 17.72 -12.94 7.33
N GLU A 247 18.19 -13.78 6.42
CA GLU A 247 17.42 -14.91 5.88
C GLU A 247 17.38 -16.12 6.84
N GLU A 248 17.93 -15.98 8.05
CA GLU A 248 18.30 -17.09 8.92
C GLU A 248 17.23 -17.51 9.94
N SER A 249 16.07 -16.84 10.04
CA SER A 249 15.14 -17.07 11.17
C SER A 249 13.75 -17.60 10.82
N THR A 250 13.44 -18.78 11.37
CA THR A 250 12.07 -19.30 11.51
C THR A 250 11.49 -19.13 12.92
N GLU A 251 12.34 -19.10 13.97
CA GLU A 251 11.90 -19.19 15.38
C GLU A 251 11.04 -18.01 15.84
N PHE A 252 11.41 -16.78 15.49
CA PHE A 252 10.65 -15.57 15.85
C PHE A 252 9.76 -15.06 14.71
N SER A 253 9.70 -15.78 13.59
CA SER A 253 8.93 -15.38 12.40
C SER A 253 7.48 -15.10 12.76
N ALA A 254 6.83 -15.98 13.52
CA ALA A 254 5.43 -15.81 13.87
C ALA A 254 5.16 -14.54 14.70
N ALA A 255 6.08 -14.17 15.60
CA ALA A 255 5.96 -12.95 16.39
C ALA A 255 6.23 -11.70 15.54
N LEU A 256 7.28 -11.72 14.72
CA LEU A 256 7.59 -10.63 13.79
C LEU A 256 6.47 -10.42 12.76
N ASP A 257 5.84 -11.49 12.30
CA ASP A 257 4.71 -11.44 11.36
C ASP A 257 3.44 -10.93 12.04
N ARG A 258 3.16 -11.40 13.27
CA ARG A 258 1.99 -10.95 14.05
C ARG A 258 2.04 -9.46 14.37
N PHE A 259 3.21 -8.93 14.68
CA PHE A 259 3.40 -7.53 15.06
C PHE A 259 4.06 -6.69 13.95
N ALA A 260 3.91 -7.10 12.69
CA ALA A 260 4.64 -6.51 11.58
C ALA A 260 4.38 -5.00 11.39
N ALA A 261 3.17 -4.52 11.64
CA ALA A 261 2.82 -3.11 11.47
C ALA A 261 3.43 -2.21 12.57
N PRO A 262 3.25 -2.49 13.88
CA PRO A 262 3.96 -1.78 14.95
C PRO A 262 5.48 -1.85 14.82
N LEU A 263 6.04 -3.01 14.47
CA LEU A 263 7.47 -3.15 14.26
C LEU A 263 7.97 -2.32 13.08
N ARG A 264 7.19 -2.18 12.00
CA ARG A 264 7.52 -1.30 10.87
C ARG A 264 7.51 0.17 11.28
N ALA A 265 6.56 0.60 12.10
CA ALA A 265 6.56 1.96 12.66
C ALA A 265 7.84 2.23 13.48
N LEU A 266 8.42 1.22 14.12
CA LEU A 266 9.73 1.32 14.79
C LEU A 266 10.95 1.21 13.84
N GLY A 267 10.74 1.17 12.53
CA GLY A 267 11.82 0.99 11.54
C GLY A 267 12.36 -0.43 11.43
N ILE A 268 11.69 -1.42 12.03
CA ILE A 268 12.06 -2.83 11.96
C ILE A 268 11.35 -3.46 10.76
N GLU A 269 11.98 -3.35 9.60
CA GLU A 269 11.48 -3.98 8.38
C GLU A 269 12.04 -5.37 8.18
N ARG A 270 11.15 -6.35 8.08
CA ARG A 270 11.52 -7.70 7.65
C ARG A 270 11.84 -7.68 6.16
N LYS A 271 12.95 -8.31 5.75
CA LYS A 271 13.15 -8.72 4.35
C LYS A 271 12.18 -9.85 4.01
N GLY A 272 10.91 -9.52 3.85
CA GLY A 272 9.91 -10.40 3.27
C GLY A 272 9.94 -10.29 1.75
N ARG A 273 9.69 -11.40 1.04
CA ARG A 273 9.20 -11.33 -0.35
C ARG A 273 7.97 -10.42 -0.34
N ARG A 274 8.09 -9.20 -0.87
CA ARG A 274 6.96 -8.27 -1.04
C ARG A 274 5.78 -9.06 -1.61
N LYS A 275 4.65 -9.07 -0.90
CA LYS A 275 3.37 -9.56 -1.43
C LYS A 275 2.86 -8.51 -2.41
N TYR A 276 3.51 -8.44 -3.56
CA TYR A 276 3.01 -7.70 -4.70
C TYR A 276 1.68 -8.35 -5.06
N GLY A 277 0.59 -7.58 -5.08
CA GLY A 277 -0.78 -8.07 -5.27
C GLY A 277 -1.00 -8.82 -6.59
N ALA A 278 -2.24 -8.87 -7.06
CA ALA A 278 -2.56 -9.54 -8.32
C ALA A 278 -1.71 -9.01 -9.49
N SER A 279 -1.38 -9.90 -10.42
CA SER A 279 -0.64 -9.65 -11.65
C SER A 279 -1.58 -9.91 -12.82
N GLU A 280 -1.90 -8.87 -13.58
CA GLU A 280 -2.77 -8.98 -14.76
C GLU A 280 -2.16 -9.92 -15.81
N PHE A 281 -0.84 -9.87 -15.98
CA PHE A 281 -0.13 -10.85 -16.80
C PHE A 281 -0.38 -12.30 -16.36
N ILE A 282 -0.33 -12.59 -15.05
CA ILE A 282 -0.59 -13.94 -14.53
C ILE A 282 -2.06 -14.35 -14.74
N VAL A 283 -3.01 -13.42 -14.58
CA VAL A 283 -4.43 -13.66 -14.88
C VAL A 283 -4.59 -14.06 -16.34
N LYS A 284 -4.01 -13.28 -17.26
CA LYS A 284 -4.09 -13.52 -18.69
C LYS A 284 -3.40 -14.82 -19.13
N VAL A 285 -2.24 -15.14 -18.55
CA VAL A 285 -1.59 -16.45 -18.79
C VAL A 285 -2.46 -17.59 -18.26
N THR A 286 -3.17 -17.40 -17.15
CA THR A 286 -4.11 -18.41 -16.64
C THR A 286 -5.25 -18.61 -17.64
N GLU A 287 -5.87 -17.54 -18.16
CA GLU A 287 -6.91 -17.63 -19.21
C GLU A 287 -6.40 -18.33 -20.48
N LEU A 288 -5.14 -18.11 -20.86
CA LEU A 288 -4.51 -18.75 -22.02
C LEU A 288 -4.35 -20.28 -21.85
N LEU A 289 -4.01 -20.72 -20.63
CA LEU A 289 -3.74 -22.13 -20.29
C LEU A 289 -5.00 -22.88 -19.83
N GLU A 290 -5.99 -22.16 -19.30
CA GLU A 290 -7.27 -22.66 -18.79
C GLU A 290 -8.42 -21.83 -19.38
N PRO A 291 -8.71 -21.93 -20.69
CA PRO A 291 -9.76 -21.15 -21.31
C PRO A 291 -11.12 -21.57 -20.75
N ALA A 292 -12.02 -20.62 -20.49
CA ALA A 292 -13.33 -20.90 -19.91
C ALA A 292 -14.21 -21.82 -20.78
N ASP A 293 -14.04 -21.73 -22.10
CA ASP A 293 -14.89 -22.42 -23.10
C ASP A 293 -14.20 -23.62 -23.77
N SER A 294 -13.05 -24.08 -23.27
CA SER A 294 -12.35 -25.25 -23.81
C SER A 294 -11.66 -26.08 -22.73
N GLU A 295 -11.16 -27.25 -23.09
CA GLU A 295 -10.34 -28.03 -22.16
C GLU A 295 -9.05 -27.27 -21.80
N PRO A 296 -8.62 -27.33 -20.51
CA PRO A 296 -7.37 -26.73 -20.10
C PRO A 296 -6.19 -27.46 -20.74
N LEU A 297 -5.12 -26.72 -21.03
CA LEU A 297 -3.90 -27.27 -21.62
C LEU A 297 -3.29 -28.36 -20.74
N LEU A 298 -3.36 -28.18 -19.42
CA LEU A 298 -2.90 -29.16 -18.44
C LEU A 298 -4.09 -29.86 -17.80
N SER A 299 -4.21 -31.17 -18.00
CA SER A 299 -5.28 -31.97 -17.40
C SER A 299 -5.24 -31.89 -15.86
N PRO A 300 -6.34 -31.49 -15.20
CA PRO A 300 -6.44 -31.39 -13.73
C PRO A 300 -6.20 -32.73 -12.98
N GLU A 301 -6.34 -33.86 -13.67
CA GLU A 301 -6.03 -35.18 -13.13
C GLU A 301 -4.51 -35.37 -12.94
N THR A 302 -3.73 -34.75 -13.83
CA THR A 302 -2.27 -34.92 -13.92
C THR A 302 -1.51 -33.76 -13.31
N TRP A 303 -2.03 -32.55 -13.44
CA TRP A 303 -1.43 -31.31 -12.96
C TRP A 303 -2.40 -30.57 -12.04
N ARG A 304 -1.92 -30.14 -10.89
CA ARG A 304 -2.69 -29.35 -9.93
C ARG A 304 -2.18 -27.92 -9.91
N ARG A 305 -3.04 -26.95 -10.25
CA ARG A 305 -2.79 -25.54 -9.98
C ARG A 305 -2.83 -25.27 -8.48
N THR A 306 -1.86 -24.51 -7.95
CA THR A 306 -1.74 -24.26 -6.49
C THR A 306 -1.40 -22.81 -6.13
N SER A 307 -1.56 -21.87 -7.06
CA SER A 307 -0.99 -20.55 -6.91
C SER A 307 -2.00 -19.43 -6.65
N GLY A 308 -1.48 -18.26 -6.24
CA GLY A 308 -2.23 -17.01 -6.06
C GLY A 308 -1.96 -16.02 -7.18
N ASN A 309 -2.57 -14.84 -7.13
CA ASN A 309 -2.63 -13.91 -8.26
C ASN A 309 -1.28 -13.30 -8.72
N ALA A 310 -0.15 -13.60 -8.07
CA ALA A 310 1.17 -13.00 -8.35
C ALA A 310 2.21 -13.96 -8.98
N GLN A 311 1.91 -15.24 -9.07
CA GLN A 311 2.74 -16.27 -9.68
C GLN A 311 1.81 -17.41 -10.07
N LEU A 312 1.98 -18.03 -11.24
CA LEU A 312 1.23 -19.24 -11.60
C LEU A 312 2.06 -20.48 -11.29
N CYS A 313 1.46 -21.51 -10.69
CA CYS A 313 2.18 -22.75 -10.39
C CYS A 313 1.32 -24.01 -10.56
N TYR A 314 1.83 -24.96 -11.35
CA TYR A 314 1.25 -26.27 -11.60
C TYR A 314 2.16 -27.38 -11.09
N TYR A 315 1.64 -28.25 -10.24
CA TYR A 315 2.38 -29.39 -9.67
C TYR A 315 1.94 -30.67 -10.35
N SER A 316 2.88 -31.54 -10.72
CA SER A 316 2.53 -32.87 -11.23
C SER A 316 2.02 -33.76 -10.09
N ARG A 317 0.73 -34.11 -10.14
CA ARG A 317 0.07 -35.01 -9.18
C ARG A 317 0.66 -36.41 -9.24
N LYS A 318 0.94 -36.90 -10.45
CA LYS A 318 1.50 -38.24 -10.67
C LYS A 318 2.91 -38.37 -10.08
N VAL A 319 3.77 -37.37 -10.28
CA VAL A 319 5.12 -37.32 -9.66
C VAL A 319 4.98 -37.35 -8.15
N PHE A 320 4.15 -36.46 -7.60
CA PHE A 320 3.93 -36.37 -6.16
C PHE A 320 3.44 -37.70 -5.58
N GLN A 321 2.42 -38.32 -6.17
CA GLN A 321 1.86 -39.60 -5.74
C GLN A 321 2.91 -40.72 -5.77
N ARG A 322 3.66 -40.85 -6.86
CA ARG A 322 4.67 -41.91 -7.00
C ARG A 322 5.80 -41.75 -6.00
N VAL A 323 6.29 -40.52 -5.80
CA VAL A 323 7.28 -40.22 -4.76
C VAL A 323 6.76 -40.57 -3.38
N THR A 324 5.54 -40.17 -3.03
CA THR A 324 4.97 -40.49 -1.71
C THR A 324 4.76 -41.99 -1.47
N GLN A 325 4.64 -42.80 -2.53
CA GLN A 325 4.54 -44.26 -2.44
C GLN A 325 5.91 -44.95 -2.31
N THR A 326 6.95 -44.37 -2.91
CA THR A 326 8.30 -44.98 -2.96
C THR A 326 9.21 -44.49 -1.84
N TRP A 327 9.00 -43.27 -1.31
CA TRP A 327 9.89 -42.67 -0.33
C TRP A 327 9.66 -43.23 1.10
N PRO A 328 10.70 -43.70 1.82
CA PRO A 328 10.53 -44.37 3.12
C PRO A 328 10.04 -43.46 4.25
N SER A 329 10.42 -42.17 4.25
CA SER A 329 10.02 -41.20 5.26
C SER A 329 8.79 -40.42 4.77
N GLY A 330 7.60 -40.73 5.29
CA GLY A 330 6.35 -40.08 4.86
C GLY A 330 6.26 -38.56 5.11
N SER A 331 7.29 -37.93 5.66
CA SER A 331 7.39 -36.49 5.94
C SER A 331 8.15 -35.70 4.86
N GLU A 332 8.97 -36.36 4.05
CA GLU A 332 9.76 -35.71 3.00
C GLU A 332 9.12 -35.93 1.64
N VAL A 333 8.88 -34.84 0.92
CA VAL A 333 8.21 -34.91 -0.37
C VAL A 333 8.96 -34.09 -1.40
N PHE A 334 9.21 -34.72 -2.52
CA PHE A 334 9.66 -34.08 -3.76
C PHE A 334 8.45 -33.84 -4.65
N TRP A 335 8.48 -32.73 -5.37
CA TRP A 335 7.50 -32.43 -6.41
C TRP A 335 8.16 -31.76 -7.61
N LEU A 336 7.55 -31.99 -8.77
CA LEU A 336 7.89 -31.31 -10.01
C LEU A 336 6.81 -30.27 -10.28
N ALA A 337 7.23 -29.04 -10.60
CA ALA A 337 6.29 -27.97 -10.88
C ALA A 337 6.73 -27.06 -12.03
N ILE A 338 5.72 -26.52 -12.72
CA ILE A 338 5.86 -25.45 -13.70
C ILE A 338 5.52 -24.15 -12.97
N TRP A 339 6.47 -23.22 -12.91
CA TRP A 339 6.25 -21.86 -12.40
C TRP A 339 6.25 -20.87 -13.54
N ILE A 340 5.32 -19.93 -13.49
CA ILE A 340 5.31 -18.72 -14.30
C ILE A 340 5.36 -17.55 -13.34
N ASP A 341 6.48 -16.84 -13.36
CA ASP A 341 6.70 -15.72 -12.46
C ASP A 341 5.94 -14.48 -12.98
N ARG A 342 5.62 -13.54 -12.09
CA ARG A 342 5.16 -12.22 -12.55
C ARG A 342 6.25 -11.55 -13.37
N PRO A 343 5.89 -10.67 -14.32
CA PRO A 343 6.87 -9.89 -15.05
C PRO A 343 7.64 -8.94 -14.13
N TRP A 344 8.91 -8.74 -14.46
CA TRP A 344 9.80 -7.76 -13.84
C TRP A 344 10.86 -7.32 -14.84
N SER A 345 11.15 -6.01 -14.91
CA SER A 345 12.14 -5.47 -15.85
C SER A 345 11.90 -5.95 -17.30
N GLU A 346 10.64 -5.87 -17.73
CA GLU A 346 10.16 -6.18 -19.08
C GLU A 346 10.31 -7.66 -19.49
N LYS A 347 10.44 -8.57 -18.52
CA LYS A 347 10.59 -10.01 -18.75
C LYS A 347 9.84 -10.83 -17.72
N THR A 348 9.45 -12.04 -18.09
CA THR A 348 9.05 -13.09 -17.14
C THR A 348 9.79 -14.39 -17.45
N GLU A 349 9.80 -15.31 -16.50
CA GLU A 349 10.31 -16.66 -16.67
C GLU A 349 9.18 -17.68 -16.54
N VAL A 350 9.12 -18.59 -17.52
CA VAL A 350 8.39 -19.86 -17.44
C VAL A 350 9.43 -20.94 -17.18
N ARG A 351 9.27 -21.72 -16.10
CA ARG A 351 10.27 -22.72 -15.70
C ARG A 351 9.64 -24.00 -15.21
N LEU A 352 10.17 -25.13 -15.66
CA LEU A 352 10.03 -26.41 -15.01
C LEU A 352 11.14 -26.54 -13.98
N GLY A 353 10.81 -27.00 -12.78
CA GLY A 353 11.84 -27.34 -11.82
C GLY A 353 11.31 -28.14 -10.66
N ILE A 354 12.20 -28.32 -9.72
CA ILE A 354 12.03 -29.23 -8.60
C ILE A 354 11.85 -28.44 -7.32
N GLY A 355 10.88 -28.87 -6.52
CA GLY A 355 10.80 -28.50 -5.12
C GLY A 355 10.85 -29.72 -4.22
N SER A 356 11.38 -29.52 -3.02
CA SER A 356 11.52 -30.57 -2.03
C SER A 356 11.36 -29.99 -0.62
N SER A 357 10.82 -30.79 0.30
CA SER A 357 10.78 -30.49 1.74
C SER A 357 12.03 -30.97 2.50
N PHE A 358 13.08 -31.41 1.80
CA PHE A 358 14.31 -31.91 2.43
C PHE A 358 15.01 -30.84 3.29
N PRO A 359 15.60 -31.21 4.45
CA PRO A 359 16.45 -30.33 5.24
C PRO A 359 17.63 -29.79 4.41
N LYS A 360 18.02 -28.50 4.61
CA LYS A 360 19.05 -27.81 3.81
C LYS A 360 20.37 -28.59 3.64
N ALA A 361 20.79 -29.37 4.62
CA ALA A 361 22.03 -30.17 4.59
C ALA A 361 21.94 -31.42 3.67
N ALA A 362 20.74 -32.00 3.50
CA ALA A 362 20.48 -33.14 2.60
C ALA A 362 20.05 -32.71 1.18
N LYS A 363 19.73 -31.42 1.02
CA LYS A 363 19.10 -30.83 -0.18
C LYS A 363 19.99 -30.77 -1.42
N SER A 364 21.31 -30.93 -1.29
CA SER A 364 22.23 -30.72 -2.41
C SER A 364 22.20 -31.86 -3.42
N ASP A 365 22.37 -33.11 -2.98
CA ASP A 365 22.83 -34.17 -3.88
C ASP A 365 21.70 -34.99 -4.48
N ALA A 366 20.65 -35.29 -3.70
CA ALA A 366 19.44 -35.94 -4.19
C ALA A 366 18.69 -35.06 -5.20
N ASP A 367 18.48 -33.78 -4.86
CA ASP A 367 17.82 -32.83 -5.77
C ASP A 367 18.63 -32.64 -7.06
N LYS A 368 19.97 -32.57 -6.99
CA LYS A 368 20.83 -32.49 -8.18
C LYS A 368 20.79 -33.77 -9.03
N ALA A 369 20.78 -34.95 -8.42
CA ALA A 369 20.71 -36.22 -9.13
C ALA A 369 19.37 -36.35 -9.88
N ILE A 370 18.26 -36.04 -9.20
CA ILE A 370 16.93 -36.05 -9.81
C ILE A 370 16.84 -34.98 -10.90
N THR A 371 17.29 -33.75 -10.64
CA THR A 371 17.31 -32.68 -11.66
C THR A 371 18.10 -33.09 -12.89
N SER A 372 19.28 -33.70 -12.71
CA SER A 372 20.12 -34.19 -13.81
C SER A 372 19.46 -35.33 -14.59
N GLY A 373 18.83 -36.28 -13.89
CA GLY A 373 18.08 -37.38 -14.51
C GLY A 373 16.91 -36.90 -15.35
N ILE A 374 16.11 -35.97 -14.84
CA ILE A 374 15.01 -35.36 -15.59
C ILE A 374 15.53 -34.55 -16.78
N ARG A 375 16.59 -33.76 -16.59
CA ARG A 375 17.20 -32.99 -17.69
C ARG A 375 17.61 -33.88 -18.84
N LYS A 376 18.25 -35.02 -18.59
CA LYS A 376 18.63 -35.99 -19.65
C LYS A 376 17.43 -36.50 -20.45
N HIS A 377 16.25 -36.62 -19.83
CA HIS A 377 15.02 -37.03 -20.51
C HIS A 377 14.34 -35.90 -21.28
N ILE A 378 14.50 -34.66 -20.82
CA ILE A 378 13.93 -33.47 -21.45
C ILE A 378 14.87 -32.88 -22.52
N ASP A 379 16.16 -33.20 -22.51
CA ASP A 379 17.26 -32.68 -23.36
C ASP A 379 17.11 -32.94 -24.87
N ASN A 380 16.03 -33.58 -25.32
CA ASN A 380 15.68 -33.59 -26.75
C ASN A 380 15.10 -32.24 -27.22
N ASN A 381 14.85 -31.29 -26.32
CA ASN A 381 14.35 -29.94 -26.63
C ASN A 381 15.33 -28.86 -26.14
N SER A 382 15.48 -27.78 -26.91
CA SER A 382 16.52 -26.72 -26.81
C SER A 382 16.52 -25.84 -25.54
N TRP A 383 15.94 -26.30 -24.43
CA TRP A 383 15.45 -25.45 -23.32
C TRP A 383 16.33 -25.62 -22.09
N HIS A 384 17.52 -25.05 -22.12
CA HIS A 384 18.54 -25.31 -21.10
C HIS A 384 18.32 -24.50 -19.81
N GLY A 385 18.18 -25.19 -18.68
CA GLY A 385 18.42 -24.64 -17.35
C GLY A 385 19.93 -24.50 -17.06
N LYS A 386 20.33 -23.64 -16.13
CA LYS A 386 21.74 -23.56 -15.69
C LYS A 386 22.13 -24.82 -14.91
N GLU A 387 23.25 -25.46 -15.27
CA GLU A 387 23.84 -26.54 -14.48
C GLU A 387 23.97 -26.14 -12.99
N GLY A 388 23.70 -27.10 -12.09
CA GLY A 388 23.73 -26.85 -10.64
C GLY A 388 22.50 -26.15 -10.04
N THR A 389 21.49 -25.78 -10.83
CA THR A 389 20.20 -25.24 -10.31
C THR A 389 19.09 -26.29 -10.30
N LEU A 390 18.04 -26.08 -9.48
CA LEU A 390 16.83 -26.93 -9.44
C LEU A 390 15.88 -26.72 -10.63
N THR A 391 16.26 -25.86 -11.58
CA THR A 391 15.47 -25.56 -12.78
C THR A 391 15.80 -26.56 -13.87
N VAL A 392 14.85 -27.41 -14.21
CA VAL A 392 15.02 -28.44 -15.23
C VAL A 392 14.99 -27.81 -16.63
N ALA A 393 13.99 -27.00 -16.92
CA ALA A 393 13.82 -26.30 -18.19
C ALA A 393 13.36 -24.85 -17.94
N ARG A 394 13.73 -23.92 -18.82
CA ARG A 394 13.37 -22.50 -18.69
C ARG A 394 13.16 -21.85 -20.04
N MET A 395 12.19 -20.95 -20.11
CA MET A 395 12.01 -19.98 -21.17
C MET A 395 11.85 -18.58 -20.56
N THR A 396 12.53 -17.59 -21.15
CA THR A 396 12.33 -16.17 -20.81
C THR A 396 11.42 -15.55 -21.85
N VAL A 397 10.38 -14.87 -21.38
CA VAL A 397 9.38 -14.19 -22.21
C VAL A 397 9.56 -12.69 -22.04
N SER A 398 9.50 -11.93 -23.14
CA SER A 398 9.51 -10.48 -23.08
C SER A 398 8.10 -9.96 -22.79
N VAL A 399 8.01 -8.99 -21.88
CA VAL A 399 6.77 -8.32 -21.48
C VAL A 399 7.04 -6.80 -21.55
N PRO A 400 7.12 -6.22 -22.77
CA PRO A 400 7.55 -4.84 -22.95
C PRO A 400 6.67 -3.87 -22.17
N GLY A 401 7.30 -2.88 -21.51
CA GLY A 401 6.60 -1.86 -20.75
C GLY A 401 6.27 -2.22 -19.30
N VAL A 402 6.37 -3.49 -18.88
CA VAL A 402 6.14 -3.88 -17.48
C VAL A 402 7.47 -3.91 -16.71
N ARG A 403 7.84 -2.81 -16.04
CA ARG A 403 9.10 -2.72 -15.28
C ARG A 403 8.93 -3.20 -13.84
N GLY A 404 7.76 -2.93 -13.27
CA GLY A 404 7.34 -3.38 -11.95
C GLY A 404 5.84 -3.72 -11.86
N PRO A 405 5.36 -4.11 -10.67
CA PRO A 405 3.97 -4.43 -10.40
C PRO A 405 2.97 -3.34 -10.75
N GLU A 406 3.35 -2.09 -10.58
CA GLU A 406 2.58 -0.89 -10.91
C GLU A 406 2.31 -0.73 -12.41
N ASP A 407 3.16 -1.31 -13.25
CA ASP A 407 3.04 -1.26 -14.71
C ASP A 407 2.26 -2.46 -15.27
N ASP A 408 1.93 -3.46 -14.44
CA ASP A 408 1.28 -4.70 -14.85
C ASP A 408 -0.23 -4.49 -15.07
N THR A 409 -0.53 -3.73 -16.12
CA THR A 409 -1.88 -3.36 -16.54
C THR A 409 -2.47 -4.38 -17.52
N PRO A 410 -3.81 -4.48 -17.65
CA PRO A 410 -4.46 -5.40 -18.57
C PRO A 410 -3.99 -5.23 -20.03
N ASP A 411 -3.77 -3.99 -20.48
CA ASP A 411 -3.34 -3.69 -21.85
C ASP A 411 -1.92 -4.18 -22.16
N LEU A 412 -1.00 -4.05 -21.21
CA LEU A 412 0.38 -4.52 -21.38
C LEU A 412 0.47 -6.04 -21.27
N ALA A 413 -0.32 -6.65 -20.37
CA ALA A 413 -0.48 -8.09 -20.28
C ALA A 413 -1.00 -8.70 -21.60
N GLU A 414 -2.03 -8.09 -22.18
CA GLU A 414 -2.62 -8.50 -23.46
C GLU A 414 -1.60 -8.42 -24.60
N LYS A 415 -0.89 -7.30 -24.74
CA LYS A 415 0.18 -7.14 -25.76
C LYS A 415 1.28 -8.18 -25.61
N ALA A 416 1.70 -8.47 -24.37
CA ALA A 416 2.73 -9.47 -24.11
C ALA A 416 2.25 -10.88 -24.52
N LEU A 417 1.00 -11.23 -24.26
CA LEU A 417 0.42 -12.49 -24.71
C LEU A 417 0.20 -12.58 -26.21
N GLN A 418 -0.16 -11.48 -26.88
CA GLN A 418 -0.23 -11.46 -28.34
C GLN A 418 1.14 -11.77 -28.96
N ALA A 419 2.22 -11.27 -28.36
CA ALA A 419 3.58 -11.52 -28.83
C ALA A 419 4.12 -12.92 -28.47
N SER A 420 3.76 -13.44 -27.28
CA SER A 420 4.47 -14.58 -26.68
C SER A 420 3.58 -15.73 -26.22
N GLY A 421 2.26 -15.59 -26.30
CA GLY A 421 1.29 -16.56 -25.76
C GLY A 421 1.45 -17.94 -26.38
N GLU A 422 1.62 -18.03 -27.70
CA GLU A 422 1.82 -19.33 -28.37
C GLU A 422 3.14 -19.99 -27.95
N ALA A 423 4.20 -19.21 -27.72
CA ALA A 423 5.46 -19.72 -27.20
C ALA A 423 5.30 -20.25 -25.76
N ILE A 424 4.55 -19.54 -24.91
CA ILE A 424 4.22 -20.00 -23.54
C ILE A 424 3.43 -21.31 -23.59
N ARG A 425 2.38 -21.37 -24.42
CA ARG A 425 1.54 -22.57 -24.57
C ARG A 425 2.35 -23.76 -25.06
N SER A 426 3.11 -23.57 -26.15
CA SER A 426 4.00 -24.60 -26.69
C SER A 426 5.04 -25.05 -25.66
N PHE A 427 5.56 -24.11 -24.87
CA PHE A 427 6.47 -24.41 -23.77
C PHE A 427 5.85 -25.30 -22.71
N VAL A 428 4.73 -24.86 -22.14
CA VAL A 428 4.03 -25.58 -21.08
C VAL A 428 3.61 -26.97 -21.55
N GLN A 429 3.07 -27.08 -22.77
CA GLN A 429 2.64 -28.36 -23.34
C GLN A 429 3.82 -29.34 -23.51
N SER A 430 4.91 -28.90 -24.15
CA SER A 430 6.06 -29.78 -24.42
C SER A 430 6.72 -30.26 -23.12
N VAL A 431 6.78 -29.40 -22.10
CA VAL A 431 7.26 -29.75 -20.77
C VAL A 431 6.35 -30.76 -20.08
N ALA A 432 5.03 -30.57 -20.20
CA ALA A 432 4.06 -31.49 -19.62
C ALA A 432 4.12 -32.87 -20.30
N ASP A 433 4.19 -32.90 -21.63
CA ASP A 433 4.31 -34.14 -22.40
C ASP A 433 5.61 -34.89 -22.10
N ALA A 434 6.74 -34.17 -22.02
CA ALA A 434 8.02 -34.76 -21.66
C ALA A 434 7.99 -35.33 -20.23
N THR A 435 7.34 -34.63 -19.29
CA THR A 435 7.14 -35.10 -17.92
C THR A 435 6.29 -36.37 -17.90
N ASP A 436 5.17 -36.40 -18.62
CA ASP A 436 4.27 -37.55 -18.66
C ASP A 436 4.88 -38.75 -19.38
N ALA A 437 5.72 -38.53 -20.40
CA ALA A 437 6.51 -39.57 -21.04
C ALA A 437 7.55 -40.15 -20.08
N TRP A 438 8.28 -39.29 -19.36
CA TRP A 438 9.25 -39.71 -18.35
C TRP A 438 8.61 -40.53 -17.22
N LEU A 439 7.44 -40.13 -16.73
CA LEU A 439 6.67 -40.85 -15.72
C LEU A 439 6.26 -42.28 -16.13
N LYS A 440 6.16 -42.56 -17.43
CA LYS A 440 5.86 -43.89 -17.98
C LYS A 440 7.10 -44.75 -18.15
N GLY A 441 8.30 -44.16 -18.10
CA GLY A 441 9.58 -44.87 -18.21
C GLY A 441 9.97 -45.60 -16.92
N ALA A 442 10.80 -46.65 -17.04
CA ALA A 442 11.32 -47.40 -15.90
C ALA A 442 12.35 -46.63 -15.05
N ASP A 443 12.81 -45.46 -15.53
CA ASP A 443 13.92 -44.72 -14.95
C ASP A 443 13.56 -43.94 -13.67
N LEU A 444 12.28 -43.63 -13.44
CA LEU A 444 11.89 -42.89 -12.24
C LEU A 444 12.14 -43.69 -10.96
N ASP A 445 11.76 -44.98 -10.93
CA ASP A 445 11.93 -45.80 -9.73
C ASP A 445 13.43 -46.02 -9.42
N ALA A 446 14.25 -46.18 -10.47
CA ALA A 446 15.71 -46.27 -10.34
C ALA A 446 16.32 -44.96 -9.81
N LEU A 447 15.88 -43.80 -10.33
CA LEU A 447 16.31 -42.48 -9.86
C LEU A 447 15.89 -42.21 -8.42
N LEU A 448 14.67 -42.59 -8.03
CA LEU A 448 14.18 -42.45 -6.67
C LEU A 448 14.95 -43.36 -5.71
N ALA A 449 15.27 -44.59 -6.11
CA ALA A 449 16.11 -45.49 -5.33
C ALA A 449 17.54 -44.95 -5.17
N GLU A 450 18.14 -44.40 -6.23
CA GLU A 450 19.47 -43.79 -6.18
C GLU A 450 19.47 -42.54 -5.27
N ALA A 451 18.45 -41.70 -5.39
CA ALA A 451 18.29 -40.51 -4.56
C ALA A 451 18.07 -40.86 -3.09
N ALA A 452 17.26 -41.88 -2.79
CA ALA A 452 17.04 -42.38 -1.44
C ALA A 452 18.33 -42.97 -0.84
N ALA A 453 19.14 -43.68 -1.63
CA ALA A 453 20.44 -44.22 -1.19
C ALA A 453 21.48 -43.13 -0.89
N LYS A 454 21.35 -41.94 -1.49
CA LYS A 454 22.21 -40.77 -1.26
C LYS A 454 21.68 -39.85 -0.16
N ALA A 455 20.45 -40.05 0.31
CA ALA A 455 19.92 -39.30 1.44
C ALA A 455 20.67 -39.71 2.72
N PRO A 456 21.10 -38.75 3.56
CA PRO A 456 21.80 -39.07 4.79
C PRO A 456 20.90 -39.91 5.72
N ASP A 457 21.46 -41.00 6.25
CA ASP A 457 20.77 -41.90 7.17
C ASP A 457 20.39 -41.13 8.45
N GLN A 458 19.10 -40.83 8.62
CA GLN A 458 18.60 -40.07 9.77
C GLN A 458 18.51 -40.93 11.05
N THR A 459 18.92 -42.20 11.04
CA THR A 459 18.91 -43.03 12.25
C THR A 459 20.03 -42.73 13.27
N MET A 460 20.88 -41.72 13.03
CA MET A 460 21.88 -41.25 14.00
C MET A 460 21.81 -39.74 14.31
N ALA A 461 20.60 -39.20 14.53
CA ALA A 461 20.41 -37.87 15.12
C ALA A 461 19.41 -37.91 16.30
#